data_AF-A0A3B9NP60-F1
#
_entry.id   AF-A0A3B9NP60-F1
#
_cell.length_a   1.000
_cell.length_b   1.000
_cell.length_c   1.000
_cell.angle_alpha   90.00
_cell.angle_beta   90.00
_cell.angle_gamma   90.00
#
_symmetry.space_group_name_H-M   'P 1'
#
loop_
_entity.id
_entity.type
_entity.pdbx_description
1 polymer ?
#
loop_
_entity_poly.entity_id
_entity_poly.type
_entity_poly.pdbx_seq_one_letter_code
_entity_poly.pdbx_strand_id
1 'polypeptide(L)' 'MGFLSPKVPDAPPPPPIPAVPPDPPIKPKDTKESERVETRAARKKGTQASILTGGQGLLTEAPTAKKTLLGQ' A
#
# COMPACT_ATOMS: atom_id res chain seq x y z
N MET A 1 -6.22 19.18 -74.98
CA MET A 1 -6.97 19.57 -73.77
C MET A 1 -6.80 18.44 -72.75
N GLY A 2 -5.94 18.60 -71.76
CA GLY A 2 -5.71 17.53 -70.79
C GLY A 2 -4.49 17.78 -69.94
N PHE A 3 -4.52 18.84 -69.13
CA PHE A 3 -3.52 19.07 -68.10
C PHE A 3 -4.22 19.71 -66.91
N LEU A 4 -3.78 19.32 -65.71
CA LEU A 4 -4.01 19.94 -64.39
C LEU A 4 -5.20 19.40 -63.58
N SER A 5 -5.05 18.17 -63.09
CA SER A 5 -5.64 17.81 -61.79
C SER A 5 -4.50 17.57 -60.80
N PRO A 6 -4.23 18.50 -59.86
CA PRO A 6 -3.19 18.27 -58.86
C PRO A 6 -3.63 17.13 -57.94
N LYS A 7 -2.79 16.08 -57.87
CA LYS A 7 -3.01 14.95 -56.96
C LYS A 7 -2.75 15.45 -55.53
N VAL A 8 -3.83 15.57 -54.77
CA VAL A 8 -3.76 15.93 -53.35
C VAL A 8 -3.02 14.81 -52.62
N PRO A 9 -1.92 15.09 -51.90
CA PRO A 9 -1.25 14.08 -51.10
C PRO A 9 -2.17 13.67 -49.94
N ASP A 10 -2.26 12.37 -49.67
CA ASP A 10 -3.03 11.83 -48.56
C ASP A 10 -2.54 12.44 -47.25
N ALA A 11 -3.48 12.95 -46.45
CA ALA A 11 -3.18 13.48 -45.14
C ALA A 11 -2.65 12.35 -44.24
N PRO A 12 -1.60 12.60 -43.44
CA PRO A 12 -1.09 11.60 -42.52
C PRO A 12 -2.19 11.20 -41.53
N PRO A 13 -2.24 9.92 -41.12
CA PRO A 13 -3.23 9.44 -40.18
C PRO A 13 -3.16 10.22 -38.87
N PRO A 14 -4.31 10.50 -38.23
CA PRO A 14 -4.34 11.22 -36.97
C PRO A 14 -3.54 10.47 -35.89
N PRO A 15 -2.93 11.19 -34.93
CA PRO A 15 -2.17 10.58 -33.86
C PRO A 15 -3.06 9.64 -33.02
N PRO A 16 -2.49 8.57 -32.44
CA PRO A 16 -3.23 7.66 -31.60
C PRO A 16 -3.77 8.38 -30.37
N ILE A 17 -5.06 8.18 -30.08
CA ILE A 17 -5.72 8.73 -28.90
C ILE A 17 -5.08 8.08 -27.66
N PRO A 18 -4.62 8.86 -26.66
CA PRO A 18 -4.08 8.29 -25.43
C PRO A 18 -5.17 7.48 -24.70
N ALA A 19 -4.80 6.31 -24.19
CA ALA A 19 -5.70 5.48 -23.41
C ALA A 19 -6.10 6.23 -22.13
N VAL A 20 -7.41 6.42 -21.94
CA VAL A 20 -7.96 6.97 -20.70
C VAL A 20 -7.75 5.91 -19.61
N PRO A 21 -7.14 6.25 -18.46
CA PRO A 21 -7.01 5.31 -17.36
C PRO A 21 -8.40 4.87 -16.88
N PRO A 22 -8.58 3.59 -16.49
CA PRO A 22 -9.87 3.13 -16.00
C PRO A 22 -10.28 3.91 -14.75
N ASP A 23 -11.57 4.21 -14.65
CA ASP A 23 -12.13 4.87 -13.46
C ASP A 23 -11.80 4.05 -12.20
N PRO A 24 -11.47 4.71 -11.08
CA PRO A 24 -11.17 4.02 -9.84
C PRO A 24 -12.37 3.16 -9.41
N PRO A 25 -12.15 1.93 -8.92
CA PRO A 25 -13.24 1.07 -8.50
C PRO A 25 -14.06 1.77 -7.41
N ILE A 26 -15.38 1.86 -7.62
CA ILE A 26 -16.33 2.37 -6.64
C ILE A 26 -16.32 1.39 -5.46
N LYS A 27 -15.50 1.68 -4.46
CA LYS A 27 -15.51 0.95 -3.19
C LYS A 27 -16.71 1.44 -2.38
N PRO A 28 -17.64 0.57 -1.98
CA PRO A 28 -18.67 0.97 -1.04
C PRO A 28 -17.98 1.38 0.27
N LYS A 29 -18.09 2.67 0.63
CA LYS A 29 -17.73 3.14 1.97
C LYS A 29 -18.76 2.56 2.95
N ASP A 30 -18.31 2.22 4.15
CA ASP A 30 -19.17 1.82 5.27
C ASP A 30 -19.90 0.48 5.10
N THR A 31 -19.22 -0.51 4.53
CA THR A 31 -19.69 -1.90 4.62
C THR A 31 -19.38 -2.50 5.99
N LYS A 32 -20.21 -3.44 6.46
CA LYS A 32 -19.92 -4.23 7.68
C LYS A 32 -18.57 -4.93 7.62
N GLU A 33 -18.11 -5.29 6.42
CA GLU A 33 -16.80 -5.91 6.22
C GLU A 33 -15.65 -4.91 6.40
N SER A 34 -15.78 -3.67 5.90
CA SER A 34 -14.77 -2.64 6.17
C SER A 34 -14.65 -2.34 7.68
N GLU A 35 -15.77 -2.25 8.40
CA GLU A 35 -15.78 -2.04 9.84
C GLU A 35 -15.11 -3.21 10.60
N ARG A 36 -15.38 -4.46 10.18
CA ARG A 36 -14.71 -5.65 10.75
C ARG A 36 -13.21 -5.64 10.52
N VAL A 37 -12.76 -5.21 9.35
CA VAL A 37 -11.33 -5.12 9.03
C VAL A 37 -10.65 -4.05 9.88
N GLU A 38 -11.25 -2.86 9.97
CA GLU A 38 -10.72 -1.74 10.76
C GLU A 38 -10.66 -2.07 12.25
N THR A 39 -11.76 -2.60 12.81
CA THR A 39 -11.80 -3.01 14.22
C THR A 39 -10.79 -4.11 14.53
N ARG A 40 -10.61 -5.09 13.63
CA ARG A 40 -9.59 -6.14 13.80
C ARG A 40 -8.17 -5.56 13.75
N ALA A 41 -7.90 -4.60 12.87
CA ALA A 41 -6.62 -3.94 12.78
C ALA A 41 -6.32 -3.12 14.04
N ALA A 42 -7.29 -2.34 14.53
CA ALA A 42 -7.17 -1.57 15.75
C ALA A 42 -6.90 -2.45 16.98
N ARG A 43 -7.63 -3.58 17.11
CA ARG A 43 -7.40 -4.55 18.20
C ARG A 43 -6.00 -5.15 18.15
N LYS A 44 -5.55 -5.61 16.97
CA LYS A 44 -4.19 -6.14 16.81
C LYS A 44 -3.12 -5.14 17.23
N LYS A 45 -3.27 -3.87 16.83
CA LYS A 45 -2.35 -2.79 17.20
C LYS A 45 -2.34 -2.56 18.71
N GLY A 46 -3.52 -2.52 19.35
CA GLY A 46 -3.63 -2.37 20.80
C GLY A 46 -2.95 -3.52 21.55
N THR A 47 -3.22 -4.76 21.14
CA THR A 47 -2.60 -5.95 21.73
C THR A 47 -1.09 -5.97 21.54
N GLN A 48 -0.57 -5.60 20.36
CA GLN A 48 0.88 -5.47 20.14
C GLN A 48 1.52 -4.38 20.99
N ALA A 49 0.82 -3.27 21.25
CA ALA A 49 1.35 -2.18 22.06
C ALA A 49 1.36 -2.50 23.57
N SER A 50 0.39 -3.29 24.05
CA SER A 50 0.28 -3.63 25.48
C SER A 50 1.14 -4.83 25.88
N ILE A 51 1.44 -5.71 24.93
CA ILE A 51 2.22 -6.92 25.19
C ILE A 51 3.72 -6.54 25.22
N LEU A 52 4.32 -6.60 26.41
CA LEU A 52 5.74 -6.32 26.64
C LEU A 52 6.67 -7.35 25.98
N THR A 53 6.20 -8.59 25.82
CA THR A 53 6.98 -9.73 25.30
C THR A 53 6.20 -10.39 24.16
N GLY A 54 6.79 -10.60 22.99
CA GLY A 54 6.10 -11.18 21.83
C GLY A 54 5.53 -12.60 22.06
N GLY A 55 4.95 -13.22 21.03
CA GLY A 55 4.34 -14.55 21.15
C GLY A 55 5.30 -15.67 21.60
N GLN A 56 6.60 -15.51 21.36
CA GLN A 56 7.65 -16.41 21.84
C GLN A 56 8.14 -16.09 23.27
N GLY A 57 7.61 -15.04 23.90
CA GLY A 57 8.06 -14.56 25.20
C GLY A 57 9.37 -13.78 25.14
N LEU A 58 10.05 -13.67 26.29
CA LEU A 58 11.37 -13.03 26.39
C LEU A 58 12.45 -14.09 26.10
N LEU A 59 13.15 -13.94 24.98
CA LEU A 59 14.21 -14.86 24.57
C LEU A 59 15.59 -14.53 25.15
N THR A 60 15.73 -13.35 25.76
CA THR A 60 16.99 -12.89 26.36
C THR A 60 17.12 -13.39 27.79
N GLU A 61 18.31 -13.87 28.15
CA GLU A 61 18.62 -14.23 29.54
C GLU A 61 18.59 -12.98 30.44
N ALA A 62 18.06 -13.15 31.66
CA ALA A 62 18.03 -12.08 32.65
C ALA A 62 19.44 -11.82 33.19
N PRO A 63 19.86 -10.55 33.36
CA PRO A 63 21.13 -10.26 34.00
C PRO A 63 21.08 -10.71 35.47
N THR A 64 21.82 -11.77 35.80
CA THR A 64 21.90 -12.33 37.16
C THR A 64 23.03 -11.75 38.00
N ALA A 65 23.77 -10.78 37.46
CA ALA A 65 24.89 -10.15 38.15
C ALA A 65 24.41 -9.50 39.46
N LYS A 66 25.01 -9.93 40.57
CA LYS A 66 24.78 -9.32 41.89
C LYS A 66 25.56 -8.01 41.95
N LYS A 67 24.93 -6.97 42.52
CA LYS A 67 25.62 -5.71 42.79
C LYS A 67 26.70 -5.96 43.85
N THR A 68 27.95 -5.65 43.53
CA THR A 68 29.07 -5.64 44.49
C THR A 68 29.20 -4.23 45.07
N LEU A 69 29.58 -4.12 46.34
CA LEU A 69 29.69 -2.82 47.03
C LEU A 69 30.79 -1.92 46.45
N LEU A 70 31.77 -2.48 45.73
CA LEU A 70 32.97 -1.77 45.29
C LEU A 70 33.30 -1.93 43.80
N GLY A 71 32.42 -2.53 42.98
CA GLY A 71 32.67 -2.69 41.55
C GLY A 71 33.77 -3.69 41.17
N GLN A 72 34.32 -4.38 42.17
CA GLN A 72 35.15 -5.60 42.11
C GLN A 72 34.72 -6.49 43.27
#